data_AF-A0A143WWQ4-F1
#
_entry.id   AF-A0A143WWQ4-F1
#
_cell.length_a   1.000
_cell.length_b   1.000
_cell.length_c   1.000
_cell.angle_alpha   90.00
_cell.angle_beta   90.00
_cell.angle_gamma   90.00
#
_symmetry.space_group_name_H-M   'P 1'
#
loop_
_entity.id
_entity.type
_entity.pdbx_description
1 polymer ?
#
loop_
_entity_poly.entity_id
_entity_poly.type
_entity_poly.pdbx_seq_one_letter_code
_entity_poly.pdbx_strand_id
1 'polypeptide(L)'
;MKTLKALKSFERFEVEVGDETVTCTIDCTDTNINRIAAKAIAARDKVLALDSLKQKTTDLAKLDELSKKVAKTIEPVIVDGIGQEGYDAILTACGDGVKLKPYQCNLVMVQVFAIVAQAVIERLAAVKESKAAHYLQDVVKDAQPGTDEGQQHI
;
A
#
# COMPACT_ATOMS: atom_id res chain seq x y z
N MET A 1 24.97 18.28 14.23
CA MET A 1 23.77 18.48 13.39
C MET A 1 22.95 17.20 13.45
N LYS A 2 21.64 17.27 13.69
CA LYS A 2 20.75 16.10 13.63
C LYS A 2 19.99 16.12 12.30
N THR A 3 19.85 14.97 11.66
CA THR A 3 19.15 14.81 10.36
C THR A 3 17.99 13.85 10.54
N LEU A 4 16.82 14.21 10.01
CA LEU A 4 15.63 13.35 9.97
C LEU A 4 15.39 12.92 8.52
N LYS A 5 15.21 11.62 8.30
CA LYS A 5 14.80 11.06 7.00
C LYS A 5 13.30 10.81 7.02
N ALA A 6 12.55 11.52 6.19
CA ALA A 6 11.09 11.42 6.09
C ALA A 6 10.66 11.04 4.67
N LEU A 7 9.57 10.28 4.55
CA LEU A 7 8.96 9.92 3.27
C LEU A 7 7.95 11.00 2.83
N LYS A 8 7.76 11.18 1.52
CA LYS A 8 6.81 12.17 0.96
C LYS A 8 5.36 11.74 1.16
N SER A 9 4.45 12.66 1.51
CA SER A 9 3.02 12.37 1.66
C SER A 9 2.32 11.93 0.39
N PHE A 10 2.91 12.19 -0.77
CA PHE A 10 2.42 11.76 -2.07
C PHE A 10 3.55 11.08 -2.83
N GLU A 11 3.27 9.88 -3.32
CA GLU A 11 4.22 9.06 -4.06
C GLU A 11 3.75 8.89 -5.50
N ARG A 12 4.64 9.02 -6.47
CA ARG A 12 4.28 8.97 -7.88
C ARG A 12 4.84 7.71 -8.53
N PHE A 13 4.06 7.14 -9.42
CA PHE A 13 4.50 6.05 -10.30
C PHE A 13 3.80 6.17 -11.64
N GLU A 14 4.38 5.54 -12.65
CA GLU A 14 3.84 5.52 -14.01
C GLU A 14 3.40 4.10 -14.35
N VAL A 15 2.29 4.01 -15.09
CA VAL A 15 1.80 2.76 -15.66
C VAL A 15 1.92 2.90 -17.17
N GLU A 16 2.87 2.17 -17.75
CA GLU A 16 3.04 2.07 -19.20
C GLU A 16 2.18 0.92 -19.74
N VAL A 17 1.30 1.23 -20.68
CA VAL A 17 0.41 0.26 -21.33
C VAL A 17 0.49 0.48 -22.84
N GLY A 18 1.23 -0.37 -23.54
CA GLY A 18 1.51 -0.16 -24.97
C GLY A 18 2.33 1.11 -25.16
N ASP A 19 1.79 2.06 -25.94
CA ASP A 19 2.35 3.39 -26.20
C ASP A 19 1.75 4.49 -25.30
N GLU A 20 0.84 4.14 -24.40
CA GLU A 20 0.27 5.06 -23.42
C GLU A 20 1.02 5.03 -22.07
N THR A 21 1.16 6.18 -21.44
CA THR A 21 1.71 6.33 -20.08
C THR A 21 0.71 7.04 -19.19
N VAL A 22 0.31 6.39 -18.09
CA VAL A 22 -0.57 6.97 -17.07
C VAL A 22 0.22 7.30 -15.81
N THR A 23 0.40 8.58 -15.51
CA THR A 23 1.03 9.02 -14.24
C THR A 23 0.01 8.96 -13.10
N CYS A 24 0.31 8.17 -12.08
CA CYS A 24 -0.49 8.03 -10.88
C CYS A 24 0.19 8.68 -9.67
N THR A 25 -0.61 9.16 -8.72
CA THR A 25 -0.13 9.67 -7.43
C THR A 25 -0.86 8.93 -6.32
N ILE A 26 -0.11 8.25 -5.46
CA ILE A 26 -0.60 7.58 -4.25
C ILE A 26 -0.71 8.61 -3.13
N ASP A 27 -1.88 8.72 -2.53
CA ASP A 27 -2.09 9.48 -1.30
C ASP A 27 -1.61 8.68 -0.08
N CYS A 28 -0.40 9.01 0.37
CA CYS A 28 0.26 8.45 1.54
C CYS A 28 0.13 9.34 2.79
N THR A 29 -0.88 10.22 2.86
CA THR A 29 -1.17 10.99 4.06
C THR A 29 -1.61 10.08 5.21
N ASP A 30 -1.34 10.48 6.46
CA ASP A 30 -1.65 9.67 7.64
C ASP A 30 -3.13 9.27 7.71
N THR A 31 -4.03 10.20 7.40
CA THR A 31 -5.47 9.94 7.34
C THR A 31 -5.81 8.86 6.32
N ASN A 32 -5.24 8.92 5.12
CA ASN A 32 -5.54 7.94 4.09
C ASN A 32 -4.92 6.58 4.42
N ILE A 33 -3.65 6.54 4.82
CA ILE A 33 -2.95 5.30 5.18
C ILE A 33 -3.69 4.53 6.28
N ASN A 34 -4.08 5.20 7.37
CA ASN A 34 -4.81 4.55 8.46
C ASN A 34 -6.19 4.02 8.01
N ARG A 35 -6.81 4.68 7.03
CA ARG A 35 -8.10 4.26 6.45
C ARG A 35 -7.97 3.03 5.53
N ILE A 36 -6.88 2.94 4.76
CA ILE A 36 -6.76 1.95 3.66
C ILE A 36 -5.90 0.74 4.02
N ALA A 37 -5.02 0.85 5.02
CA ALA A 37 -4.07 -0.21 5.37
C ALA A 37 -4.73 -1.58 5.65
N ALA A 38 -5.77 -1.61 6.48
CA ALA A 38 -6.47 -2.86 6.79
C ALA A 38 -7.12 -3.48 5.53
N LYS A 39 -7.67 -2.65 4.65
CA LYS A 39 -8.23 -3.09 3.37
C LYS A 39 -7.14 -3.64 2.45
N ALA A 40 -5.99 -2.98 2.35
CA ALA A 40 -4.87 -3.40 1.52
C ALA A 40 -4.33 -4.77 1.94
N ILE A 41 -4.14 -4.98 3.25
CA ILE A 41 -3.67 -6.27 3.80
C ILE A 41 -4.70 -7.38 3.51
N ALA A 42 -5.98 -7.14 3.82
CA ALA A 42 -7.03 -8.12 3.59
C ALA A 42 -7.22 -8.45 2.10
N ALA A 43 -7.13 -7.44 1.23
CA ALA A 43 -7.20 -7.61 -0.21
C ALA A 43 -6.03 -8.43 -0.73
N ARG A 44 -4.80 -8.17 -0.25
CA ARG A 44 -3.60 -8.93 -0.64
C ARG A 44 -3.76 -10.41 -0.31
N ASP A 45 -4.14 -10.72 0.92
CA ASP A 45 -4.29 -12.11 1.38
C ASP A 45 -5.40 -12.83 0.58
N LYS A 46 -6.49 -12.12 0.26
CA LYS A 46 -7.57 -12.64 -0.58
C LYS A 46 -7.18 -12.84 -2.04
N VAL A 47 -6.39 -11.94 -2.62
CA VAL A 47 -5.86 -12.09 -3.98
C VAL A 47 -4.95 -13.32 -4.08
N LEU A 48 -4.07 -13.55 -3.09
CA LEU A 48 -3.23 -14.75 -3.04
C LEU A 48 -4.05 -16.05 -3.00
N ALA A 49 -5.14 -16.05 -2.21
CA ALA A 49 -6.06 -17.18 -2.16
C ALA A 49 -6.79 -17.40 -3.49
N LEU A 50 -7.24 -16.32 -4.15
CA LEU A 50 -7.91 -16.38 -5.46
C LEU A 50 -6.95 -16.85 -6.56
N ASP A 51 -5.71 -16.40 -6.55
CA ASP A 51 -4.69 -16.83 -7.52
C ASP A 51 -4.37 -18.32 -7.37
N SER A 52 -4.24 -18.79 -6.12
CA SER A 52 -4.08 -20.23 -5.82
C SER A 52 -5.25 -21.07 -6.36
N LEU A 53 -6.46 -20.52 -6.40
CA LEU A 53 -7.63 -21.20 -7.00
C LEU A 53 -7.59 -21.17 -8.53
N LYS A 54 -7.13 -20.07 -9.14
CA LYS A 54 -6.96 -19.96 -10.60
C LYS A 54 -5.96 -20.98 -11.12
N GLN A 55 -4.83 -21.15 -10.44
CA GLN A 55 -3.79 -22.11 -10.82
C GLN A 55 -4.27 -23.57 -10.78
N LYS A 56 -5.30 -23.87 -9.98
CA LYS A 56 -5.83 -25.23 -9.79
C LYS A 56 -7.02 -25.56 -10.70
N THR A 57 -7.43 -24.65 -11.58
CA THR A 57 -8.63 -24.85 -12.41
C THR A 57 -8.36 -24.53 -13.86
N THR A 58 -8.86 -25.39 -14.75
CA THR A 58 -8.78 -25.23 -16.21
C THR A 58 -10.13 -24.87 -16.83
N ASP A 59 -11.18 -24.75 -16.00
CA ASP A 59 -12.52 -24.36 -16.43
C ASP A 59 -12.57 -22.86 -16.73
N LEU A 60 -12.82 -22.51 -17.99
CA LEU A 60 -12.85 -21.14 -18.48
C LEU A 60 -13.94 -20.28 -17.81
N ALA A 61 -15.12 -20.84 -17.52
CA ALA A 61 -16.20 -20.09 -16.87
C ALA A 61 -15.81 -19.77 -15.42
N LYS A 62 -15.21 -20.74 -14.73
CA LYS A 62 -14.70 -20.54 -13.38
C LYS A 62 -13.52 -19.56 -13.34
N LEU A 63 -12.64 -19.58 -14.34
CA LEU A 63 -11.53 -18.62 -14.47
C LEU A 63 -12.04 -17.18 -14.67
N ASP A 64 -13.10 -16.98 -15.46
CA ASP A 64 -13.76 -15.68 -15.64
C ASP A 64 -14.36 -15.17 -14.32
N GLU A 65 -15.08 -16.03 -13.57
CA GLU A 65 -15.61 -15.67 -12.26
C GLU A 65 -14.52 -15.29 -11.25
N LEU A 66 -13.44 -16.07 -11.20
CA LEU A 66 -12.29 -15.78 -10.33
C LEU A 66 -11.63 -14.45 -10.74
N SER A 67 -11.58 -14.14 -12.02
CA SER A 67 -11.04 -12.87 -12.52
C SER A 67 -11.91 -11.67 -12.12
N LYS A 68 -13.24 -11.80 -12.18
CA LYS A 68 -14.17 -10.79 -11.64
C LYS A 68 -14.00 -10.61 -10.13
N LYS A 69 -13.80 -11.70 -9.37
CA LYS A 69 -13.55 -11.64 -7.92
C LYS A 69 -12.23 -10.94 -7.58
N VAL A 70 -11.17 -11.16 -8.35
CA VAL A 70 -9.88 -10.45 -8.19
C VAL A 70 -10.10 -8.95 -8.38
N ALA A 71 -10.68 -8.54 -9.52
CA ALA A 71 -10.92 -7.14 -9.82
C ALA A 71 -11.71 -6.42 -8.71
N LYS A 72 -12.83 -7.02 -8.28
CA LYS A 72 -13.65 -6.49 -7.18
C LYS A 72 -12.91 -6.40 -5.85
N THR A 73 -11.93 -7.27 -5.62
CA THR A 73 -11.16 -7.29 -4.37
C THR A 73 -10.13 -6.16 -4.31
N ILE A 74 -9.48 -5.85 -5.43
CA ILE A 74 -8.40 -4.86 -5.49
C ILE A 74 -8.89 -3.44 -5.77
N GLU A 75 -10.00 -3.29 -6.50
CA GLU A 75 -10.53 -1.99 -6.93
C GLU A 75 -10.64 -0.96 -5.79
N PRO A 76 -11.25 -1.28 -4.62
CA PRO A 76 -11.38 -0.29 -3.55
C PRO A 76 -10.03 0.23 -3.05
N VAL A 77 -8.99 -0.62 -3.02
CA VAL A 77 -7.66 -0.23 -2.54
C VAL A 77 -6.95 0.67 -3.55
N ILE A 78 -7.08 0.35 -4.85
CA ILE A 78 -6.50 1.19 -5.91
C ILE A 78 -7.19 2.55 -5.94
N VAL A 79 -8.53 2.57 -6.00
CA VAL A 79 -9.30 3.83 -6.01
C VAL A 79 -9.05 4.66 -4.75
N ASP A 80 -9.01 4.03 -3.58
CA ASP A 80 -8.69 4.73 -2.34
C ASP A 80 -7.24 5.23 -2.28
N GLY A 81 -6.33 4.63 -3.05
CA GLY A 81 -4.91 4.98 -3.11
C GLY A 81 -4.58 6.07 -4.12
N ILE A 82 -5.08 5.97 -5.35
CA ILE A 82 -4.73 6.85 -6.48
C ILE A 82 -5.90 7.70 -7.01
N GLY A 83 -7.08 7.57 -6.40
CA GLY A 83 -8.30 8.23 -6.85
C GLY A 83 -9.00 7.50 -8.00
N GLN A 84 -10.29 7.83 -8.19
CA GLN A 84 -11.11 7.24 -9.26
C GLN A 84 -10.61 7.64 -10.67
N GLU A 85 -10.13 8.87 -10.82
CA GLU A 85 -9.61 9.37 -12.10
C GLU A 85 -8.39 8.57 -12.57
N GLY A 86 -7.41 8.36 -11.68
CA GLY A 86 -6.22 7.54 -11.99
C GLY A 86 -6.60 6.09 -12.31
N TYR A 87 -7.54 5.52 -11.54
CA TYR A 87 -8.07 4.17 -11.81
C TYR A 87 -8.71 4.08 -13.20
N ASP A 88 -9.58 5.03 -13.55
CA ASP A 88 -10.29 5.06 -14.83
C ASP A 88 -9.36 5.31 -16.02
N ALA A 89 -8.33 6.14 -15.83
CA ALA A 89 -7.31 6.40 -16.85
C ALA A 89 -6.55 5.12 -17.22
N ILE A 90 -6.17 4.30 -16.23
CA ILE A 90 -5.52 3.01 -16.49
C ILE A 90 -6.44 2.07 -17.27
N LEU A 91 -7.73 2.00 -16.90
CA LEU A 91 -8.70 1.15 -17.61
C LEU A 91 -8.94 1.60 -19.05
N THR A 92 -8.81 2.89 -19.31
CA THR A 92 -8.94 3.48 -20.66
C THR A 92 -7.70 3.21 -21.48
N ALA A 93 -6.50 3.39 -20.90
CA ALA A 93 -5.23 3.06 -21.55
C ALA A 93 -5.11 1.57 -21.90
N CYS A 94 -5.67 0.68 -21.07
CA CYS A 94 -5.71 -0.75 -21.38
C CYS A 94 -6.57 -1.10 -22.60
N GLY A 95 -7.45 -0.19 -23.06
CA GLY A 95 -8.36 -0.42 -24.17
C GLY A 95 -8.17 0.53 -25.34
N ASP A 96 -6.99 1.15 -25.48
CA ASP A 96 -6.66 2.03 -26.61
C ASP A 96 -7.72 3.15 -26.76
N GLY A 97 -7.90 3.92 -25.69
CA GLY A 97 -8.92 4.97 -25.59
C GLY A 97 -10.34 4.49 -25.26
N VAL A 98 -10.61 3.19 -25.18
CA VAL A 98 -11.90 2.64 -24.72
C VAL A 98 -11.79 2.11 -23.30
N LYS A 99 -12.58 2.66 -22.37
CA LYS A 99 -12.62 2.19 -20.97
C LYS A 99 -13.09 0.74 -20.89
N LEU A 100 -12.15 -0.16 -20.56
CA LEU A 100 -12.43 -1.57 -20.36
C LEU A 100 -13.03 -1.85 -18.98
N LYS A 101 -13.62 -3.04 -18.82
CA LYS A 101 -14.06 -3.51 -17.50
C LYS A 101 -12.85 -3.94 -16.67
N PRO A 102 -12.84 -3.70 -15.34
CA PRO A 102 -11.72 -4.00 -14.47
C PRO A 102 -11.12 -5.40 -14.62
N TYR A 103 -11.96 -6.43 -14.74
CA TYR A 103 -11.50 -7.82 -14.84
C TYR A 103 -10.79 -8.16 -16.15
N GLN A 104 -11.01 -7.36 -17.20
CA GLN A 104 -10.31 -7.49 -18.49
C GLN A 104 -8.88 -6.93 -18.37
N CYS A 105 -8.64 -6.00 -17.43
CA CYS A 105 -7.36 -5.35 -17.18
C CYS A 105 -6.56 -5.99 -16.04
N ASN A 106 -6.97 -7.14 -15.50
CA ASN A 106 -6.39 -7.71 -14.28
C ASN A 106 -4.85 -7.89 -14.33
N LEU A 107 -4.26 -8.17 -15.51
CA LEU A 107 -2.80 -8.26 -15.66
C LEU A 107 -2.10 -6.96 -15.27
N VAL A 108 -2.67 -5.81 -15.63
CA VAL A 108 -2.16 -4.48 -15.26
C VAL A 108 -2.62 -4.11 -13.86
N MET A 109 -3.91 -4.27 -13.55
CA MET A 109 -4.50 -3.79 -12.29
C MET A 109 -3.96 -4.52 -11.06
N VAL A 110 -3.55 -5.78 -11.16
CA VAL A 110 -2.89 -6.49 -10.04
C VAL A 110 -1.52 -5.90 -9.74
N GLN A 111 -0.77 -5.44 -10.75
CA GLN A 111 0.53 -4.78 -10.55
C GLN A 111 0.35 -3.40 -9.92
N VAL A 112 -0.63 -2.63 -10.40
CA VAL A 112 -1.02 -1.34 -9.80
C VAL A 112 -1.42 -1.53 -8.34
N PHE A 113 -2.25 -2.55 -8.05
CA PHE A 113 -2.59 -2.92 -6.69
C PHE A 113 -1.36 -3.24 -5.85
N ALA A 114 -0.41 -4.02 -6.36
CA ALA A 114 0.80 -4.37 -5.63
C ALA A 114 1.62 -3.13 -5.25
N ILE A 115 1.80 -2.19 -6.19
CA ILE A 115 2.50 -0.91 -5.94
C ILE A 115 1.80 -0.11 -4.84
N VAL A 116 0.48 0.09 -4.97
CA VAL A 116 -0.31 0.84 -3.99
C VAL A 116 -0.29 0.17 -2.62
N ALA A 117 -0.54 -1.15 -2.56
CA ALA A 117 -0.54 -1.90 -1.30
C ALA A 117 0.83 -1.88 -0.62
N GLN A 118 1.92 -1.97 -1.39
CA GLN A 118 3.27 -1.90 -0.86
C GLN A 118 3.56 -0.53 -0.23
N ALA A 119 3.29 0.56 -0.95
CA ALA A 119 3.47 1.92 -0.44
C ALA A 119 2.70 2.15 0.87
N VAL A 120 1.48 1.62 0.96
CA VAL A 120 0.63 1.69 2.16
C VAL A 120 1.22 0.92 3.33
N ILE A 121 1.65 -0.32 3.11
CA ILE A 121 2.18 -1.18 4.16
C ILE A 121 3.51 -0.63 4.68
N GLU A 122 4.39 -0.14 3.80
CA GLU A 122 5.64 0.51 4.17
C GLU A 122 5.38 1.76 5.01
N ARG A 123 4.39 2.57 4.63
CA ARG A 123 4.05 3.78 5.38
C ARG A 123 3.52 3.46 6.78
N LEU A 124 2.67 2.43 6.88
CA LEU A 124 2.18 1.97 8.17
C LEU A 124 3.32 1.46 9.07
N ALA A 125 4.28 0.73 8.51
CA ALA A 125 5.45 0.25 9.25
C ALA A 125 6.31 1.42 9.76
N ALA A 126 6.59 2.42 8.91
CA ALA A 126 7.36 3.61 9.29
C ALA A 126 6.70 4.41 10.43
N VAL A 127 5.36 4.54 10.42
CA VAL A 127 4.61 5.20 11.50
C VAL A 127 4.73 4.42 12.82
N LYS A 128 4.64 3.09 12.77
CA LYS A 128 4.79 2.23 13.96
C LYS A 128 6.20 2.31 14.54
N GLU A 129 7.22 2.24 13.70
CA GLU A 129 8.63 2.36 14.10
C GLU A 129 8.94 3.73 14.70
N SER A 130 8.46 4.81 14.08
CA SER A 130 8.63 6.16 14.61
C SER A 130 8.01 6.31 16.00
N LYS A 131 6.79 5.83 16.20
CA LYS A 131 6.14 5.85 17.53
C LYS A 131 6.93 5.03 18.55
N ALA A 132 7.35 3.81 18.20
CA ALA A 132 8.16 2.97 19.09
C ALA A 132 9.51 3.63 19.47
N ALA A 133 10.17 4.29 18.51
CA ALA A 133 11.41 5.02 18.76
C ALA A 133 11.23 6.24 19.68
N HIS A 134 10.09 6.95 19.56
CA HIS A 134 9.74 8.04 20.48
C HIS A 134 9.54 7.53 21.91
N TYR A 135 8.81 6.43 22.11
CA TYR A 135 8.65 5.83 23.43
C TYR A 135 9.99 5.40 24.03
N LEU A 136 10.88 4.76 23.25
CA LEU A 136 12.21 4.36 23.73
C LEU A 136 13.08 5.55 24.15
N GLN A 137 12.97 6.72 23.52
CA GLN A 137 13.70 7.92 23.95
C GLN A 137 13.18 8.49 25.27
N ASP A 138 11.88 8.36 25.54
CA ASP A 138 11.30 8.80 26.81
C ASP A 138 11.73 7.87 27.96
N VAL A 139 11.78 6.54 27.76
CA VAL A 139 12.25 5.60 28.80
C VAL A 139 13.75 5.75 29.10
N VAL A 140 14.57 6.12 28.11
CA VAL A 140 16.01 6.33 28.31
C VAL A 140 16.30 7.69 28.96
N LYS A 141 15.40 8.68 28.83
CA LYS A 141 15.50 9.95 29.59
C LYS A 141 15.13 9.79 31.06
N ASP A 142 14.17 8.92 31.37
CA ASP A 142 13.79 8.60 32.76
C ASP A 142 14.76 7.62 33.44
N ALA A 143 15.65 6.99 32.65
CA ALA A 143 16.74 6.15 33.15
C ALA A 143 18.07 6.94 33.23
N GLN A 144 18.11 8.06 33.97
CA GLN A 144 19.40 8.55 34.47
C GLN A 144 19.84 7.68 35.66
N PRO A 145 21.06 7.10 35.65
CA PRO A 145 21.60 6.46 36.84
C PRO A 145 21.81 7.55 37.89
N GLY A 146 21.17 7.41 39.04
CA GLY A 146 21.45 8.25 40.20
C GLY A 146 22.94 8.18 40.50
N THR A 147 23.63 9.29 40.28
CA THR A 147 24.98 9.52 40.80
C THR A 147 24.85 9.75 42.29
N ASP A 148 25.01 8.70 43.10
CA ASP A 148 25.32 8.85 44.53
C ASP A 148 26.85 8.72 44.69
N GLU A 149 27.54 9.83 44.45
CA GLU A 149 28.86 10.06 45.04
C GLU A 149 28.71 10.99 46.24
N GLY A 150 28.66 10.37 47.43
CA GLY A 150 29.52 10.73 48.56
C GLY A 150 29.01 11.76 49.58
N GLN A 151 28.91 11.34 50.85
CA GLN A 151 29.53 12.05 51.97
C GLN A 151 29.77 11.15 53.19
N GLN A 152 30.99 11.27 53.72
CA GLN A 152 31.60 10.52 54.83
C GLN A 152 31.24 11.07 56.22
N HIS A 153 31.57 10.27 57.24
CA HIS A 153 31.71 10.58 58.68
C HIS A 153 30.38 10.78 59.43
N ILE A 154 30.10 10.08 60.54
CA ILE A 154 30.87 9.95 61.79
C ILE A 154 30.78 8.52 62.34
#